data_AF-A0A4S8RHI3-F1
#
_entry.id   AF-A0A4S8RHI3-F1
#
_cell.length_a   1.000
_cell.length_b   1.000
_cell.length_c   1.000
_cell.angle_alpha   90.00
_cell.angle_beta   90.00
_cell.angle_gamma   90.00
#
_symmetry.space_group_name_H-M   'P 1'
#
loop_
_entity.id
_entity.type
_entity.pdbx_description
1 polymer ?
#
loop_
_entity_poly.entity_id
_entity_poly.type
_entity_poly.pdbx_seq_one_letter_code
_entity_poly.pdbx_strand_id
1 'polypeptide(L)'
;MGIFDWRNPKNRKKNRTITVECNPNEVRINGIEIIFPTNYGELIGVLGEASRIEPIKQTKNEVYLWDEHGIYCSTNDPEKMLMILFVEDNRYGLGYQPKQNYTGTILIDGAPIETNIDNVGLNRPYMLRSIIKDDKQVAVALGWNPSV
;
A
#
# COMPACT_ATOMS: atom_id res chain seq x y z
N MET A 1 -30.39 -25.39 8.44
CA MET A 1 -29.50 -24.63 9.35
C MET A 1 -28.11 -25.24 9.25
N GLY A 2 -27.22 -24.61 8.48
CA GLY A 2 -25.84 -25.08 8.32
C GLY A 2 -25.01 -24.68 9.53
N ILE A 3 -24.43 -25.68 10.18
CA ILE A 3 -23.50 -25.57 11.30
C ILE A 3 -22.27 -24.79 10.84
N PHE A 4 -22.19 -23.53 11.24
CA PHE A 4 -21.04 -22.65 10.97
C PHE A 4 -19.92 -23.05 11.94
N ASP A 5 -19.01 -23.90 11.46
CA ASP A 5 -17.95 -24.48 12.27
C ASP A 5 -16.77 -23.48 12.40
N TRP A 6 -16.80 -22.69 13.46
CA TRP A 6 -15.78 -21.67 13.79
C TRP A 6 -14.41 -22.27 14.17
N ARG A 7 -14.33 -23.60 14.34
CA ARG A 7 -13.13 -24.31 14.80
C ARG A 7 -12.17 -24.71 13.68
N ASN A 8 -12.46 -24.40 12.43
CA ASN A 8 -11.60 -24.79 11.32
C ASN A 8 -10.38 -23.83 11.22
N PRO A 9 -9.14 -24.25 11.57
CA PRO A 9 -7.96 -23.38 11.56
C PRO A 9 -7.55 -22.94 10.15
N LYS A 10 -8.12 -23.54 9.09
CA LYS A 10 -7.94 -23.14 7.68
C LYS A 10 -8.70 -21.87 7.29
N ASN A 11 -9.69 -21.42 8.09
CA ASN A 11 -10.42 -20.18 7.86
C ASN A 11 -9.83 -18.97 8.61
N ARG A 12 -8.73 -19.15 9.36
CA ARG A 12 -7.94 -18.02 9.82
C ARG A 12 -7.26 -17.45 8.59
N LYS A 13 -7.85 -16.40 8.00
CA LYS A 13 -7.15 -15.51 7.06
C LYS A 13 -5.81 -15.21 7.71
N LYS A 14 -4.73 -15.74 7.12
CA LYS A 14 -3.38 -15.39 7.57
C LYS A 14 -3.30 -13.89 7.32
N ASN A 15 -3.43 -13.09 8.38
CA ASN A 15 -3.03 -11.69 8.35
C ASN A 15 -1.55 -11.69 7.98
N ARG A 16 -1.27 -11.67 6.69
CA ARG A 16 0.07 -11.47 6.17
C ARG A 16 0.38 -10.02 6.47
N THR A 17 1.10 -9.80 7.55
CA THR A 17 1.68 -8.50 7.86
C THR A 17 2.58 -8.15 6.68
N ILE A 18 2.19 -7.12 5.92
CA ILE A 18 3.00 -6.64 4.80
C ILE A 18 4.16 -5.85 5.40
N THR A 19 5.39 -6.18 4.99
CA THR A 19 6.58 -5.41 5.37
C THR A 19 7.08 -4.68 4.15
N VAL A 20 7.17 -3.36 4.23
CA VAL A 20 7.71 -2.50 3.17
C VAL A 20 9.05 -1.98 3.64
N GLU A 21 10.10 -2.28 2.89
CA GLU A 21 11.47 -1.83 3.14
C GLU A 21 11.86 -0.85 2.03
N CYS A 22 12.00 0.41 2.38
CA CYS A 22 12.42 1.48 1.49
C CYS A 22 13.92 1.72 1.69
N ASN A 23 14.75 1.12 0.84
CA ASN A 23 16.20 1.30 0.85
C ASN A 23 16.58 2.45 -0.10
N PRO A 24 17.78 3.06 -0.01
CA PRO A 24 18.10 4.26 -0.79
C PRO A 24 17.95 4.11 -2.31
N ASN A 25 18.18 2.90 -2.83
CA ASN A 25 18.18 2.61 -4.26
C ASN A 25 17.01 1.74 -4.73
N GLU A 26 16.28 1.10 -3.81
CA GLU A 26 15.27 0.09 -4.15
C GLU A 26 14.16 0.07 -3.10
N VAL A 27 12.97 -0.36 -3.50
CA VAL A 27 11.87 -0.61 -2.57
C VAL A 27 11.56 -2.09 -2.58
N ARG A 28 11.43 -2.71 -1.42
CA ARG A 28 11.02 -4.10 -1.28
C ARG A 28 9.71 -4.18 -0.53
N ILE A 29 8.76 -4.92 -1.08
CA ILE A 29 7.52 -5.27 -0.38
C ILE A 29 7.54 -6.77 -0.15
N ASN A 30 7.43 -7.19 1.12
CA ASN A 30 7.51 -8.58 1.55
C ASN A 30 8.80 -9.29 1.06
N GLY A 31 9.90 -8.53 0.99
CA GLY A 31 11.21 -9.00 0.50
C GLY A 31 11.36 -9.04 -1.02
N ILE A 32 10.31 -8.72 -1.79
CA ILE A 32 10.36 -8.66 -3.26
C ILE A 32 10.60 -7.21 -3.69
N GLU A 33 11.59 -6.99 -4.54
CA GLU A 33 11.91 -5.68 -5.10
C GLU A 33 10.79 -5.21 -6.04
N ILE A 34 10.33 -3.97 -5.84
CA ILE A 34 9.37 -3.29 -6.69
C ILE A 34 10.03 -2.05 -7.27
N ILE A 35 9.96 -1.95 -8.60
CA ILE A 35 10.41 -0.79 -9.36
C ILE A 35 9.19 -0.02 -9.81
N PHE A 36 9.18 1.29 -9.57
CA PHE A 36 8.15 2.18 -10.09
C PHE A 36 8.59 2.81 -11.43
N PRO A 37 7.68 2.99 -12.40
CA PRO A 37 6.29 2.53 -12.44
C PRO A 37 6.18 0.99 -12.42
N THR A 38 5.24 0.47 -11.63
CA THR A 38 4.98 -0.97 -11.51
C THR A 38 3.72 -1.36 -12.29
N ASN A 39 3.45 -2.65 -12.46
CA ASN A 39 2.25 -3.15 -13.12
C ASN A 39 1.39 -3.97 -12.15
N TYR A 40 0.11 -4.16 -12.50
CA TYR A 40 -0.82 -4.92 -11.65
C TYR A 40 -0.38 -6.38 -11.45
N GLY A 41 0.26 -7.01 -12.46
CA GLY A 41 0.73 -8.38 -12.38
C GLY A 41 1.82 -8.59 -11.32
N GLU A 42 2.80 -7.69 -11.26
CA GLU A 42 3.85 -7.64 -10.23
C GLU A 42 3.21 -7.43 -8.85
N LEU A 43 2.23 -6.52 -8.75
CA LEU A 43 1.53 -6.29 -7.49
C LEU A 43 0.70 -7.49 -7.04
N ILE A 44 0.10 -8.26 -7.95
CA ILE A 44 -0.54 -9.54 -7.60
C ILE A 44 0.51 -10.52 -7.07
N GLY A 45 1.70 -10.57 -7.67
CA GLY A 45 2.79 -11.42 -7.20
C GLY A 45 3.22 -11.10 -5.77
N VAL A 46 3.16 -9.83 -5.37
CA VAL A 46 3.65 -9.37 -4.07
C VAL A 46 2.54 -9.25 -3.01
N LEU A 47 1.40 -8.66 -3.36
CA LEU A 47 0.28 -8.35 -2.47
C LEU A 47 -0.90 -9.31 -2.62
N GLY A 48 -0.97 -10.09 -3.71
CA GLY A 48 -2.13 -10.88 -4.08
C GLY A 48 -3.16 -10.08 -4.89
N GLU A 49 -4.28 -10.72 -5.25
CA GLU A 49 -5.36 -10.07 -6.01
C GLU A 49 -6.00 -8.92 -5.20
N ALA A 50 -6.31 -7.81 -5.90
CA ALA A 50 -7.06 -6.72 -5.29
C ALA A 50 -8.44 -7.22 -4.85
N SER A 51 -8.84 -6.88 -3.64
CA SER A 51 -10.14 -7.29 -3.09
C SER A 51 -11.31 -6.60 -3.80
N ARG A 52 -11.10 -5.35 -4.22
CA ARG A 52 -12.09 -4.55 -4.97
C ARG A 52 -11.37 -3.65 -5.97
N ILE A 53 -12.00 -3.46 -7.12
CA ILE A 53 -11.60 -2.49 -8.13
C ILE A 53 -12.80 -1.59 -8.38
N GLU A 54 -12.68 -0.32 -8.05
CA GLU A 54 -13.77 0.65 -8.13
C GLU A 54 -13.41 1.76 -9.12
N PRO A 55 -14.23 1.99 -10.17
CA PRO A 55 -14.02 3.11 -11.07
C PRO A 55 -14.39 4.43 -10.36
N ILE A 56 -13.56 5.45 -10.52
CA ILE A 56 -13.88 6.80 -10.05
C ILE A 56 -14.83 7.44 -11.06
N LYS A 57 -16.06 7.76 -10.63
CA LYS A 57 -17.17 8.23 -11.49
C LYS A 57 -16.89 9.46 -12.36
N GLN A 58 -15.79 10.17 -12.13
CA GLN A 58 -15.44 11.41 -12.84
C GLN A 58 -14.07 11.35 -13.55
N THR A 59 -13.34 10.24 -13.47
CA THR A 59 -12.04 10.09 -14.12
C THR A 59 -11.95 8.73 -14.80
N LYS A 60 -10.93 8.54 -15.66
CA LYS A 60 -10.59 7.22 -16.20
C LYS A 60 -9.78 6.38 -15.20
N ASN A 61 -9.76 6.77 -13.94
CA ASN A 61 -8.94 6.12 -12.93
C ASN A 61 -9.77 5.03 -12.26
N GLU A 62 -9.15 3.88 -12.09
CA GLU A 62 -9.63 2.77 -11.30
C GLU A 62 -8.85 2.75 -9.98
N VAL A 63 -9.57 2.43 -8.91
CA VAL A 63 -9.01 2.28 -7.58
C VAL A 63 -8.96 0.81 -7.25
N TYR A 64 -7.75 0.30 -7.08
CA TYR A 64 -7.45 -1.05 -6.63
C TYR A 64 -7.30 -1.02 -5.11
N LEU A 65 -8.15 -1.79 -4.42
CA LEU A 65 -8.21 -1.83 -2.96
C LEU A 65 -7.88 -3.24 -2.49
N TRP A 66 -6.87 -3.35 -1.64
CA TRP A 66 -6.61 -4.56 -0.85
C TRP A 66 -7.16 -4.33 0.55
N ASP A 67 -8.45 -4.65 0.71
CA ASP A 67 -9.21 -4.41 1.95
C ASP A 67 -8.58 -5.07 3.17
N GLU A 68 -7.96 -6.24 2.98
CA GLU A 68 -7.33 -7.02 4.07
C GLU A 68 -5.97 -6.46 4.49
N HIS A 69 -5.32 -5.72 3.60
CA HIS A 69 -3.99 -5.16 3.84
C HIS A 69 -4.02 -3.67 4.12
N GLY A 70 -5.16 -2.99 3.94
CA GLY A 70 -5.24 -1.54 4.07
C GLY A 70 -4.48 -0.80 2.97
N ILE A 71 -4.38 -1.40 1.78
CA ILE A 71 -3.64 -0.82 0.65
C ILE A 71 -4.62 -0.27 -0.37
N TYR A 72 -4.30 0.93 -0.87
CA TYR A 72 -5.04 1.67 -1.87
C TYR A 72 -4.09 1.99 -3.02
N CYS A 73 -4.48 1.72 -4.27
CA CYS A 73 -3.75 2.18 -5.44
C CYS A 73 -4.74 2.79 -6.41
N SER A 74 -4.46 3.99 -6.91
CA SER A 74 -5.26 4.62 -7.96
C SER A 74 -4.44 4.77 -9.22
N THR A 75 -4.90 4.17 -10.31
CA THR A 75 -4.24 4.27 -11.61
C THR A 75 -5.28 4.42 -12.71
N ASN A 76 -4.91 5.08 -13.81
CA ASN A 76 -5.67 5.07 -15.06
C ASN A 76 -5.26 3.93 -16.00
N ASP A 77 -4.13 3.29 -15.71
CA ASP A 77 -3.54 2.24 -16.52
C ASP A 77 -2.97 1.14 -15.59
N PRO A 78 -3.52 -0.09 -15.61
CA PRO A 78 -3.02 -1.18 -14.79
C PRO A 78 -1.58 -1.61 -15.15
N GLU A 79 -1.10 -1.27 -16.35
CA GLU A 79 0.29 -1.51 -16.77
C GLU A 79 1.26 -0.45 -16.24
N LYS A 80 0.75 0.68 -15.72
CA LYS A 80 1.53 1.82 -15.24
C LYS A 80 1.00 2.36 -13.92
N MET A 81 1.14 1.55 -12.87
CA MET A 81 0.84 1.97 -11.51
C MET A 81 1.98 2.83 -10.95
N LEU A 82 1.66 4.10 -10.73
CA LEU A 82 2.62 5.10 -10.28
C LEU A 82 2.68 5.24 -8.77
N MET A 83 1.63 4.88 -8.04
CA MET A 83 1.54 5.18 -6.61
C MET A 83 0.66 4.18 -5.86
N ILE A 84 1.12 3.80 -4.68
CA ILE A 84 0.47 2.91 -3.73
C ILE A 84 0.39 3.66 -2.40
N LEU A 85 -0.76 3.62 -1.75
CA LEU A 85 -1.02 4.21 -0.46
C LEU A 85 -1.29 3.09 0.55
N PHE A 86 -0.59 3.15 1.67
CA PHE A 86 -0.81 2.32 2.84
C PHE A 86 -1.63 3.13 3.84
N VAL A 87 -2.91 2.79 4.03
CA VAL A 87 -3.85 3.57 4.84
C VAL A 87 -3.85 3.01 6.26
N GLU A 88 -3.19 3.69 7.19
CA GLU A 88 -3.10 3.30 8.60
C GLU A 88 -4.32 3.77 9.42
N ASP A 89 -4.98 4.84 8.98
CA ASP A 89 -6.21 5.35 9.60
C ASP A 89 -7.22 5.85 8.55
N ASN A 90 -8.45 5.33 8.65
CA ASN A 90 -9.60 5.71 7.83
C ASN A 90 -10.02 7.19 7.96
N ARG A 91 -9.46 7.93 8.93
CA ARG A 91 -9.56 9.40 9.00
C ARG A 91 -9.01 10.11 7.77
N TYR A 92 -8.22 9.43 6.94
CA TYR A 92 -7.68 10.01 5.72
C TYR A 92 -8.78 10.54 4.78
N GLY A 93 -9.98 9.94 4.77
CA GLY A 93 -11.13 10.51 4.07
C GLY A 93 -11.10 10.31 2.55
N LEU A 94 -10.48 9.24 2.07
CA LEU A 94 -10.59 8.83 0.66
C LEU A 94 -12.04 8.52 0.30
N GLY A 95 -12.43 8.79 -0.95
CA GLY A 95 -13.76 8.45 -1.44
C GLY A 95 -14.03 6.94 -1.38
N TYR A 96 -13.05 6.13 -1.79
CA TYR A 96 -13.06 4.68 -1.61
C TYR A 96 -11.92 4.29 -0.65
N GLN A 97 -12.30 3.75 0.51
CA GLN A 97 -11.34 3.33 1.54
C GLN A 97 -11.26 1.81 1.64
N PRO A 98 -10.06 1.28 1.96
CA PRO A 98 -9.93 -0.09 2.43
C PRO A 98 -10.79 -0.33 3.67
N LYS A 99 -11.33 -1.55 3.81
CA LYS A 99 -12.14 -1.89 4.99
C LYS A 99 -11.33 -2.03 6.27
N GLN A 100 -10.06 -2.44 6.15
CA GLN A 100 -9.15 -2.56 7.30
C GLN A 100 -8.00 -1.58 7.14
N ASN A 101 -7.45 -1.18 8.29
CA ASN A 101 -6.27 -0.35 8.33
C ASN A 101 -5.03 -1.19 8.05
N TYR A 102 -4.02 -0.55 7.47
CA TYR A 102 -2.70 -1.11 7.31
C TYR A 102 -2.11 -1.39 8.70
N THR A 103 -1.75 -2.65 8.93
CA THR A 103 -1.12 -3.14 10.17
C THR A 103 0.29 -3.67 9.91
N GLY A 104 0.81 -3.41 8.71
CA GLY A 104 2.15 -3.80 8.31
C GLY A 104 3.23 -2.93 8.94
N THR A 105 4.48 -3.19 8.55
CA THR A 105 5.62 -2.41 9.01
C THR A 105 6.26 -1.71 7.81
N ILE A 106 6.54 -0.42 7.93
CA ILE A 106 7.24 0.37 6.91
C ILE A 106 8.58 0.80 7.50
N LEU A 107 9.65 0.31 6.89
CA LEU A 107 11.03 0.59 7.28
C LEU A 107 11.68 1.46 6.19
N ILE A 108 12.33 2.54 6.58
CA ILE A 108 13.16 3.40 5.73
C ILE A 108 14.60 3.20 6.18
N ASP A 109 15.43 2.66 5.29
CA ASP A 109 16.85 2.35 5.56
C ASP A 109 17.05 1.51 6.84
N GLY A 110 16.12 0.59 7.12
CA GLY A 110 16.14 -0.26 8.31
C GLY A 110 15.58 0.38 9.59
N ALA A 111 15.15 1.65 9.57
CA ALA A 111 14.50 2.32 10.70
C ALA A 111 13.00 2.51 10.45
N PRO A 112 12.15 2.59 11.49
CA PRO A 112 10.74 2.86 11.33
C PRO A 112 10.48 4.23 10.69
N ILE A 113 9.42 4.32 9.89
CA ILE A 113 9.02 5.53 9.17
C ILE A 113 8.88 6.77 10.07
N GLU A 114 8.40 6.59 11.31
CA GLU A 114 8.21 7.65 12.30
C GLU A 114 9.49 8.45 12.57
N THR A 115 10.67 7.84 12.40
CA THR A 115 11.96 8.45 12.71
C THR A 115 12.71 8.92 11.46
N ASN A 116 12.36 8.41 10.28
CA ASN A 116 13.18 8.56 9.07
C ASN A 116 12.44 9.20 7.88
N ILE A 117 11.20 9.66 8.05
CA ILE A 117 10.44 10.29 6.97
C ILE A 117 11.14 11.53 6.38
N ASP A 118 11.83 12.30 7.21
CA ASP A 118 12.57 13.51 6.80
C ASP A 118 13.92 13.19 6.12
N ASN A 119 14.41 11.94 6.24
CA ASN A 119 15.67 11.47 5.66
C ASN A 119 15.50 10.83 4.27
N VAL A 120 14.29 10.86 3.70
CA VAL A 120 14.07 10.40 2.33
C VAL A 120 14.62 11.45 1.36
N GLY A 121 15.89 11.29 0.98
CA GLY A 121 16.55 12.18 0.03
C GLY A 121 15.81 12.29 -1.31
N LEU A 122 15.82 13.48 -1.90
CA LEU A 122 15.14 13.79 -3.17
C LEU A 122 15.66 12.99 -4.39
N ASN A 123 16.83 12.36 -4.26
CA ASN A 123 17.50 11.61 -5.33
C ASN A 123 17.13 10.12 -5.39
N ARG A 124 16.15 9.66 -4.59
CA ARG A 124 15.73 8.26 -4.65
C ARG A 124 14.88 8.00 -5.89
N PRO A 125 14.96 6.80 -6.51
CA PRO A 125 14.17 6.45 -7.70
C PRO A 125 12.66 6.33 -7.41
N TYR A 126 12.28 6.41 -6.14
CA TYR A 126 10.91 6.36 -5.66
C TYR A 126 10.63 7.52 -4.71
N MET A 127 9.36 7.85 -4.59
CA MET A 127 8.80 8.87 -3.73
C MET A 127 8.16 8.20 -2.53
N LEU A 128 8.50 8.63 -1.33
CA LEU A 128 7.84 8.20 -0.09
C LEU A 128 7.37 9.44 0.66
N ARG A 129 6.09 9.46 1.05
CA ARG A 129 5.50 10.55 1.85
C ARG A 129 4.59 9.99 2.93
N SER A 130 4.78 10.46 4.15
CA SER A 130 3.82 10.25 5.22
C SER A 130 2.75 11.33 5.13
N ILE A 131 1.50 10.92 5.22
CA ILE A 131 0.34 11.80 5.25
C ILE A 131 -0.09 11.87 6.70
N ILE A 132 0.13 13.04 7.30
CA ILE A 132 -0.21 13.33 8.69
C ILE A 132 -1.50 14.16 8.71
N LYS A 133 -2.46 13.74 9.53
CA LYS A 133 -3.71 14.46 9.77
C LYS A 133 -4.02 14.40 11.27
N ASP A 134 -4.38 15.54 11.86
CA ASP A 134 -4.64 15.69 13.29
C ASP A 134 -3.49 15.15 14.17
N ASP A 135 -2.25 15.50 13.81
CA ASP A 135 -1.00 15.05 14.46
C ASP A 135 -0.80 13.52 14.49
N LYS A 136 -1.52 12.78 13.64
CA LYS A 136 -1.35 11.34 13.46
C LYS A 136 -1.04 11.00 12.02
N GLN A 137 -0.12 10.07 11.83
CA GLN A 137 0.08 9.44 10.53
C GLN A 137 -1.18 8.66 10.17
N VAL A 138 -1.82 9.03 9.06
CA VAL A 138 -3.06 8.40 8.58
C VAL A 138 -2.83 7.54 7.35
N ALA A 139 -1.83 7.87 6.54
CA ALA A 139 -1.46 7.06 5.39
C ALA A 139 0.00 7.30 4.99
N VAL A 140 0.58 6.35 4.28
CA VAL A 140 1.91 6.46 3.68
C VAL A 140 1.76 6.26 2.18
N ALA A 141 2.16 7.25 1.41
CA ALA A 141 2.19 7.19 -0.05
C ALA A 141 3.60 6.78 -0.50
N LEU A 142 3.66 5.73 -1.30
CA LEU A 142 4.85 5.22 -1.97
C LEU A 142 4.60 5.25 -3.47
N GLY A 143 5.51 5.79 -4.26
CA GLY A 143 5.30 5.84 -5.71
C GLY A 143 6.54 6.17 -6.52
N TRP A 144 6.33 6.40 -7.80
CA TRP A 144 7.34 6.82 -8.74
C TRP A 144 7.81 8.25 -8.45
N ASN A 145 9.13 8.47 -8.49
CA ASN A 145 9.70 9.81 -8.40
C ASN A 145 10.01 10.34 -9.81
N PRO A 146 9.27 11.37 -10.31
CA PRO A 146 9.54 11.98 -11.61
C PRO A 146 10.77 12.90 -11.63
N SER A 147 11.38 13.17 -10.46
CA SER A 147 12.50 14.11 -10.32
C SER A 147 13.87 13.48 -10.58
N VAL A 148 13.93 12.18 -10.86
CA VAL A 148 15.16 11.42 -11.21
C VAL A 148 15.11 11.00 -12.67
#